data_AF-A0A441UB72-F1
#
_entry.id   AF-A0A441UB72-F1
#
_cell.length_a   1.000
_cell.length_b   1.000
_cell.length_c   1.000
_cell.angle_alpha   90.00
_cell.angle_beta   90.00
_cell.angle_gamma   90.00
#
_symmetry.space_group_name_H-M   'P 1'
#
loop_
_entity.id
_entity.type
_entity.pdbx_description
1 polymer ?
#
loop_
_entity_poly.entity_id
_entity_poly.type
_entity_poly.pdbx_seq_one_letter_code
_entity_poly.pdbx_strand_id
1 'polypeptide(L)' 'MCKVLNARIVGKAPAPGRVYIGRPSKWGNPFVIGPDGSRAEVIAKYRAWIASQPEL' A
#
# COMPACT_ATOMS: atom_id res chain seq x y z
N MET A 1 -9.28 -9.51 -16.04
CA MET A 1 -8.25 -10.15 -15.19
C MET A 1 -7.34 -9.06 -14.64
N CYS A 2 -7.23 -8.92 -13.31
CA CYS A 2 -6.31 -7.94 -12.72
C CYS A 2 -4.88 -8.46 -12.82
N LYS A 3 -3.95 -7.63 -13.33
CA LYS A 3 -2.54 -7.96 -13.46
C LYS A 3 -1.71 -7.15 -12.47
N VAL A 4 -0.84 -7.84 -11.72
CA VAL A 4 0.16 -7.17 -10.89
C VAL A 4 1.35 -6.80 -11.78
N LEU A 5 1.75 -5.53 -11.72
CA LEU A 5 2.88 -4.99 -12.48
C LEU A 5 4.01 -4.62 -11.53
N ASN A 6 5.26 -4.81 -11.97
CA ASN A 6 6.42 -4.36 -11.20
C ASN A 6 6.64 -2.86 -11.40
N ALA A 7 6.47 -2.07 -10.33
CA ALA A 7 6.62 -0.61 -10.36
C ALA A 7 8.03 -0.12 -10.74
N ARG A 8 9.07 -0.94 -10.62
CA ARG A 8 10.41 -0.61 -11.12
C ARG A 8 10.51 -0.67 -12.66
N ILE A 9 9.64 -1.46 -13.30
CA ILE A 9 9.59 -1.62 -14.76
C ILE A 9 8.66 -0.58 -15.36
N VAL A 10 7.44 -0.44 -14.82
CA VAL A 10 6.42 0.43 -15.40
C VAL A 10 6.49 1.88 -14.88
N GLY A 11 7.18 2.13 -13.77
CA GLY A 11 7.18 3.42 -13.08
C GLY A 11 6.03 3.59 -12.08
N LYS A 12 6.11 4.65 -11.26
CA LYS A 12 5.19 4.91 -10.14
C LYS A 12 4.15 6.00 -10.41
N ALA A 13 4.31 6.75 -11.50
CA ALA A 13 3.39 7.83 -11.84
C ALA A 13 1.99 7.28 -12.15
N PRO A 14 0.91 8.04 -11.88
CA PRO A 14 -0.42 7.68 -12.38
C PRO A 14 -0.39 7.47 -13.89
N ALA A 15 -1.04 6.43 -14.40
CA ALA A 15 -1.33 6.31 -15.83
C ALA A 15 -2.66 5.57 -16.02
N PRO A 16 -3.32 5.73 -17.19
CA PRO A 16 -4.56 5.03 -17.48
C PRO A 16 -4.44 3.51 -17.29
N GLY A 17 -5.43 2.90 -16.65
CA GLY A 17 -5.48 1.45 -16.46
C GLY A 17 -4.50 0.87 -15.43
N ARG A 18 -3.78 1.73 -14.67
CA ARG A 18 -2.91 1.27 -13.57
C ARG A 18 -3.10 2.11 -12.31
N VAL A 19 -2.99 1.45 -11.16
CA VAL A 19 -3.01 2.09 -9.85
C VAL A 19 -1.73 1.72 -9.12
N TYR A 20 -0.96 2.72 -8.70
CA TYR A 20 0.23 2.50 -7.87
C TYR A 20 -0.20 2.35 -6.40
N ILE A 21 0.17 1.24 -5.78
CA ILE A 21 -0.22 0.88 -4.40
C ILE A 21 0.96 0.86 -3.41
N GLY A 22 2.05 1.55 -3.73
CA GLY A 22 3.24 1.60 -2.85
C GLY A 22 3.13 2.67 -1.75
N ARG A 23 4.12 2.70 -0.83
CA ARG A 23 4.12 3.62 0.34
C ARG A 23 3.86 5.11 0.02
N PRO A 24 4.39 5.70 -1.07
CA PRO A 24 4.09 7.10 -1.41
C PRO A 24 2.66 7.36 -1.92
N SER A 25 1.79 6.34 -2.00
CA SER A 25 0.40 6.48 -2.46
C SER A 25 -0.58 6.45 -1.29
N LYS A 26 -1.86 6.76 -1.58
CA LYS A 26 -2.96 6.62 -0.61
C LYS A 26 -3.14 5.20 -0.05
N TRP A 27 -2.61 4.19 -0.75
CA TRP A 27 -2.63 2.77 -0.37
C TRP A 27 -1.37 2.34 0.41
N GLY A 28 -0.48 3.27 0.72
CA GLY A 28 0.72 2.99 1.48
C GLY A 28 0.39 2.57 2.91
N ASN A 29 1.11 1.59 3.44
CA ASN A 29 1.02 1.29 4.87
C ASN A 29 1.60 2.47 5.68
N PRO A 30 0.80 3.14 6.53
CA PRO A 30 1.27 4.27 7.33
C PRO A 30 2.18 3.84 8.49
N PHE A 31 2.13 2.57 8.88
CA PHE A 31 2.93 2.02 9.97
C PHE A 31 4.33 1.57 9.49
N VAL A 32 5.32 1.74 10.37
CA VAL A 32 6.74 1.53 10.13
C VAL A 32 7.30 0.50 11.13
N ILE A 33 8.05 -0.48 10.62
CA ILE A 33 8.68 -1.52 11.46
C ILE A 33 9.71 -0.86 12.38
N GLY A 34 9.69 -1.25 13.66
CA GLY A 34 10.49 -0.63 14.71
C GLY A 34 9.62 0.32 15.54
N PRO A 35 9.37 1.56 15.08
CA PRO A 35 8.55 2.53 15.81
C PRO A 35 7.12 2.04 16.09
N ASP A 36 6.48 1.40 15.10
CA ASP A 36 5.09 0.92 15.23
C ASP A 36 5.00 -0.58 15.56
N GLY A 37 6.13 -1.24 15.80
CA GLY A 37 6.21 -2.66 16.17
C GLY A 37 6.94 -3.54 15.16
N SER A 38 6.86 -4.84 15.40
CA SER A 38 7.38 -5.88 14.52
C SER A 38 6.67 -5.90 13.16
N ARG A 39 7.26 -6.63 12.20
CA ARG A 39 6.64 -6.84 10.88
C ARG A 39 5.21 -7.39 10.98
N ALA A 40 4.98 -8.34 11.89
CA ALA A 40 3.66 -8.96 12.05
C ALA A 40 2.63 -7.94 12.58
N GLU A 41 3.02 -7.14 13.57
CA GLU A 41 2.16 -6.12 14.17
C GLU A 41 1.83 -5.01 13.17
N VAL A 42 2.82 -4.52 12.42
CA VAL A 42 2.64 -3.52 11.36
C VAL A 42 1.70 -4.01 10.25
N ILE A 43 1.75 -5.30 9.90
CA ILE A 43 0.81 -5.91 8.94
C ILE A 43 -0.60 -5.99 9.54
N ALA A 44 -0.74 -6.40 10.80
CA ALA A 44 -2.02 -6.49 11.47
C ALA A 44 -2.69 -5.11 11.61
N LYS A 45 -1.93 -4.11 12.04
CA LYS A 45 -2.37 -2.70 12.11
C LYS A 45 -2.83 -2.20 10.75
N TYR A 46 -2.07 -2.47 9.68
CA TYR A 46 -2.46 -2.05 8.33
C TYR A 46 -3.76 -2.70 7.85
N ARG A 47 -3.96 -4.00 8.12
CA ARG A 47 -5.21 -4.69 7.76
C ARG A 47 -6.43 -4.07 8.43
N ALA A 48 -6.32 -3.76 9.72
CA ALA A 48 -7.39 -3.08 10.46
C ALA A 48 -7.63 -1.66 9.92
N TRP A 49 -6.55 -0.90 9.72
CA TRP A 49 -6.61 0.46 9.21
C TRP A 49 -7.22 0.55 7.82
N ILE A 50 -6.78 -0.25 6.84
CA ILE A 50 -7.29 -0.14 5.47
C ILE A 50 -8.77 -0.51 5.37
N ALA A 51 -9.24 -1.45 6.20
CA ALA A 51 -10.66 -1.82 6.26
C ALA A 51 -11.54 -0.73 6.86
N SER A 52 -10.97 0.21 7.62
CA SER A 52 -11.71 1.33 8.23
C SER A 52 -11.72 2.60 7.36
N GLN A 53 -11.25 2.55 6.11
CA GLN A 53 -11.17 3.71 5.21
C GLN A 53 -12.23 3.60 4.09
N PRO A 54 -13.48 4.05 4.32
CA PRO A 54 -14.55 3.92 3.34
C PRO A 54 -14.32 4.73 2.06
N GLU A 55 -13.52 5.79 2.13
CA GLU A 55 -13.22 6.70 1.01
C GLU A 55 -11.96 6.32 0.21
N LEU A 56 -11.25 5.25 0.61
CA LEU A 56 -10.06 4.78 -0.11
C LEU A 56 -10.41 3.73 -1.15
#